data_AF-A0A933W9I2-F1
#
_entry.id   AF-A0A933W9I2-F1
#
_cell.length_a   1.000
_cell.length_b   1.000
_cell.length_c   1.000
_cell.angle_alpha   90.00
_cell.angle_beta   90.00
_cell.angle_gamma   90.00
#
_symmetry.space_group_name_H-M   'P 1'
#
loop_
_entity.id
_entity.type
_entity.pdbx_description
1 polymer ?
#
loop_
_entity_poly.entity_id
_entity_poly.type
_entity_poly.pdbx_seq_one_letter_code
_entity_poly.pdbx_strand_id
1 'polypeptide(L)'
;MTRAAGLRALLLAAFALVLLALAPACGRKESIVAPRGNVPPVVTAMFPLPRSTGVVYDTPIYVQFDRALDRRTVDTTTVFLKVDTRRIPVGVEYLGVVNRIQVTPRSTLELNKTYTVELSPRLKTPEGDSLAAKVVWQFSTNSVRRLTYTSPPQGALEGPHAMLGWSGNGGPSNTYLYEVYASTDSAAVANRSVSPVQSAVYVNCLPRASWAAGARTFWAVTTVNLVTGERFLNPVASFDVYRADAPVDTVIIPLVDYGGAGSNNRTQFCATPTFTTGLAYNSGVRWNLSGDRPNLHVADAYMTIYANASSAATVASANTQLWYGQNSWSACAFTLNGVPFTETNGYLATATVAGLRAEWVSPGLSAFVEAGARFGGWNGFLFRGTGTVNWDVLTSGVPQPQLKVVYYR
;
A
#
# COMPACT_ATOMS: atom_id res chain seq x y z
N MET A 1 107.77 -10.60 9.97
CA MET A 1 106.54 -9.82 10.21
C MET A 1 106.86 -8.33 10.12
N THR A 2 105.84 -7.47 9.99
CA THR A 2 105.85 -6.01 10.26
C THR A 2 106.92 -5.10 9.61
N ARG A 3 106.47 -4.35 8.58
CA ARG A 3 106.81 -2.95 8.25
C ARG A 3 108.29 -2.51 8.16
N ALA A 4 108.75 -2.30 6.93
CA ALA A 4 109.78 -1.29 6.60
C ALA A 4 109.12 -0.01 6.05
N ALA A 5 109.81 1.13 6.10
CA ALA A 5 109.34 2.45 5.65
C ALA A 5 110.48 3.29 5.04
N GLY A 6 110.14 4.36 4.31
CA GLY A 6 111.06 5.19 3.53
C GLY A 6 111.13 4.74 2.06
N LEU A 7 110.87 5.53 1.00
CA LEU A 7 110.85 7.00 0.75
C LEU A 7 112.21 7.64 0.39
N ARG A 8 112.61 7.50 -0.90
CA ARG A 8 113.39 8.41 -1.79
C ARG A 8 113.61 7.65 -3.12
N ALA A 9 113.40 8.17 -4.33
CA ALA A 9 113.72 9.46 -4.97
C ALA A 9 115.24 9.63 -5.23
N LEU A 10 115.74 9.98 -6.43
CA LEU A 10 115.13 10.30 -7.74
C LEU A 10 115.71 9.31 -8.81
N LEU A 11 115.81 9.51 -10.15
CA LEU A 11 115.52 10.57 -11.14
C LEU A 11 115.47 9.92 -12.57
N LEU A 12 115.19 10.72 -13.61
CA LEU A 12 115.38 10.48 -15.07
C LEU A 12 114.48 9.43 -15.78
N ALA A 13 114.07 9.60 -17.05
CA ALA A 13 113.47 10.76 -17.77
C ALA A 13 113.05 10.33 -19.19
N ALA A 14 111.77 10.45 -19.57
CA ALA A 14 111.30 10.41 -20.96
C ALA A 14 109.92 11.07 -21.12
N PHE A 15 109.65 11.71 -22.26
CA PHE A 15 108.40 12.41 -22.58
C PHE A 15 107.51 11.52 -23.47
N ALA A 16 106.22 11.40 -23.16
CA ALA A 16 105.22 10.80 -24.06
C ALA A 16 103.82 11.41 -23.82
N LEU A 17 103.14 11.80 -24.89
CA LEU A 17 101.76 12.30 -24.85
C LEU A 17 100.77 11.14 -24.69
N VAL A 18 99.75 11.31 -23.84
CA VAL A 18 98.63 10.37 -23.73
C VAL A 18 97.33 11.11 -24.06
N LEU A 19 96.67 10.71 -25.17
CA LEU A 19 95.33 11.18 -25.49
C LEU A 19 94.29 10.44 -24.63
N LEU A 20 93.28 11.16 -24.15
CA LEU A 20 92.11 10.55 -23.53
C LEU A 20 91.24 9.88 -24.61
N ALA A 21 91.03 8.57 -24.50
CA ALA A 21 90.12 7.83 -25.36
C ALA A 21 88.66 8.02 -24.89
N LEU A 22 87.90 8.85 -25.61
CA LEU A 22 86.46 8.99 -25.43
C LEU A 22 85.74 7.78 -26.06
N ALA A 23 85.29 6.84 -25.23
CA ALA A 23 84.39 5.76 -25.66
C ALA A 23 82.98 6.32 -25.92
N PRO A 24 82.34 6.03 -27.06
CA PRO A 24 80.97 6.49 -27.33
C PRO A 24 79.97 5.73 -26.45
N ALA A 25 79.32 6.44 -25.54
CA ALA A 25 78.18 5.90 -24.81
C ALA A 25 77.04 5.60 -25.81
N CYS A 26 76.69 4.33 -26.00
CA CYS A 26 75.54 3.94 -26.82
C CYS A 26 74.26 4.52 -26.20
N GLY A 27 73.78 5.62 -26.78
CA GLY A 27 72.50 6.24 -26.40
C GLY A 27 71.37 5.22 -26.53
N ARG A 28 70.89 4.74 -25.38
CA ARG A 28 69.74 3.85 -25.29
C ARG A 28 68.53 4.61 -25.84
N LYS A 29 68.13 4.33 -27.08
CA LYS A 29 66.92 4.92 -27.68
C LYS A 29 65.71 4.44 -26.90
N GLU A 30 65.30 5.23 -25.91
CA GLU A 30 63.97 5.09 -25.32
C GLU A 30 62.96 5.26 -26.44
N SER A 31 62.14 4.22 -26.64
CA SER A 31 61.04 4.30 -27.58
C SER A 31 60.02 5.26 -26.99
N ILE A 32 59.93 6.47 -27.54
CA ILE A 32 58.86 7.41 -27.26
C ILE A 32 57.58 6.83 -27.90
N VAL A 33 56.99 5.86 -27.22
CA VAL A 33 55.67 5.33 -27.55
C VAL A 33 54.71 6.51 -27.44
N ALA A 34 54.07 6.86 -28.57
CA ALA A 34 53.11 7.96 -28.60
C ALA A 34 52.02 7.72 -27.53
N PRO A 35 51.62 8.74 -26.75
CA PRO A 35 50.62 8.56 -25.71
C PRO A 35 49.34 7.93 -26.28
N ARG A 36 48.91 6.79 -25.71
CA ARG A 36 47.63 6.18 -26.04
C ARG A 36 46.53 7.22 -25.81
N GLY A 37 45.75 7.52 -26.84
CA GLY A 37 44.57 8.37 -26.71
C GLY A 37 43.54 7.71 -25.80
N ASN A 38 42.92 8.49 -24.92
CA ASN A 38 41.80 8.04 -24.09
C ASN A 38 40.66 7.58 -25.00
N VAL A 39 40.18 6.33 -24.85
CA VAL A 39 39.00 5.82 -25.56
C VAL A 39 37.88 5.53 -24.55
N PRO A 40 37.03 6.52 -24.22
CA PRO A 40 36.05 6.41 -23.15
C PRO A 40 35.09 5.21 -23.31
N PRO A 41 34.70 4.56 -22.19
CA PRO A 41 33.57 3.64 -22.19
C PRO A 41 32.27 4.40 -22.49
N VAL A 42 31.41 3.82 -23.33
CA VAL A 42 30.16 4.42 -23.80
C VAL A 42 28.98 3.66 -23.21
N VAL A 43 27.97 4.39 -22.71
CA VAL A 43 26.74 3.79 -22.17
C VAL A 43 25.89 3.22 -23.31
N THR A 44 25.60 1.92 -23.25
CA THR A 44 24.80 1.17 -24.23
C THR A 44 23.38 0.90 -23.75
N ALA A 45 23.13 0.84 -22.43
CA ALA A 45 21.78 0.80 -21.86
C ALA A 45 21.73 1.42 -20.46
N MET A 46 20.58 1.98 -20.09
CA MET A 46 20.25 2.45 -18.74
C MET A 46 18.86 1.94 -18.36
N PHE A 47 18.68 1.59 -17.10
CA PHE A 47 17.39 1.27 -16.53
C PHE A 47 17.30 1.80 -15.10
N PRO A 48 16.21 2.47 -14.69
CA PRO A 48 15.09 2.96 -15.52
C PRO A 48 15.55 3.90 -16.64
N LEU A 49 14.75 4.02 -17.70
CA LEU A 49 15.10 4.84 -18.87
C LEU A 49 15.18 6.35 -18.50
N PRO A 50 16.05 7.15 -19.13
CA PRO A 50 16.14 8.58 -18.89
C PRO A 50 14.79 9.30 -19.11
N ARG A 51 14.35 10.05 -18.09
CA ARG A 51 13.05 10.76 -18.01
C ARG A 51 11.81 9.85 -18.04
N SER A 52 11.94 8.57 -17.71
CA SER A 52 10.79 7.70 -17.45
C SER A 52 10.03 8.12 -16.17
N THR A 53 8.71 7.95 -16.19
CA THR A 53 7.78 8.19 -15.07
C THR A 53 7.00 6.91 -14.77
N GLY A 54 6.25 6.86 -13.66
CA GLY A 54 5.49 5.66 -13.28
C GLY A 54 6.38 4.45 -12.95
N VAL A 55 7.66 4.69 -12.61
CA VAL A 55 8.64 3.64 -12.36
C VAL A 55 8.40 3.01 -10.99
N VAL A 56 8.19 1.69 -10.93
CA VAL A 56 7.84 1.02 -9.66
C VAL A 56 8.95 1.20 -8.61
N TYR A 57 8.57 1.57 -7.40
CA TYR A 57 9.47 1.91 -6.29
C TYR A 57 10.38 0.77 -5.79
N ASP A 58 10.18 -0.46 -6.28
CA ASP A 58 10.96 -1.68 -5.98
C ASP A 58 11.83 -2.13 -7.18
N THR A 59 11.90 -1.33 -8.26
CA THR A 59 12.63 -1.66 -9.49
C THR A 59 14.15 -1.76 -9.29
N PRO A 60 14.86 -2.65 -10.01
CA PRO A 60 16.32 -2.59 -10.10
C PRO A 60 16.77 -1.34 -10.87
N ILE A 61 17.97 -0.84 -10.56
CA ILE A 61 18.63 0.25 -11.28
C ILE A 61 19.95 -0.28 -11.86
N TYR A 62 20.23 -0.03 -13.13
CA TYR A 62 21.50 -0.40 -13.76
C TYR A 62 21.91 0.52 -14.90
N VAL A 63 23.20 0.48 -15.23
CA VAL A 63 23.79 1.05 -16.44
C VAL A 63 24.73 0.03 -17.07
N GLN A 64 24.74 -0.07 -18.39
CA GLN A 64 25.58 -0.99 -19.16
C GLN A 64 26.45 -0.22 -20.15
N PHE A 65 27.65 -0.72 -20.38
CA PHE A 65 28.67 -0.11 -21.24
C PHE A 65 29.00 -0.98 -22.46
N ASP A 66 29.64 -0.38 -23.45
CA ASP A 66 30.17 -1.05 -24.65
C ASP A 66 31.36 -1.96 -24.33
N ARG A 67 32.13 -1.64 -23.28
CA ARG A 67 33.39 -2.29 -22.89
C ARG A 67 33.50 -2.53 -21.38
N ALA A 68 34.54 -3.27 -21.00
CA ALA A 68 34.84 -3.56 -19.60
C ALA A 68 35.25 -2.30 -18.82
N LEU A 69 34.92 -2.30 -17.51
CA LEU A 69 35.38 -1.32 -16.53
C LEU A 69 36.35 -1.98 -15.55
N ASP A 70 37.31 -1.22 -15.00
CA ASP A 70 38.04 -1.65 -13.82
C ASP A 70 37.08 -1.67 -12.63
N ARG A 71 36.79 -2.88 -12.13
CA ARG A 71 35.98 -3.14 -10.94
C ARG A 71 36.42 -2.29 -9.73
N ARG A 72 37.71 -1.97 -9.60
CA ARG A 72 38.24 -1.13 -8.49
C ARG A 72 37.78 0.32 -8.57
N THR A 73 37.32 0.78 -9.74
CA THR A 73 36.74 2.12 -9.92
C THR A 73 35.21 2.14 -9.81
N VAL A 74 34.55 0.99 -9.63
CA VAL A 74 33.08 0.88 -9.57
C VAL A 74 32.63 0.72 -8.11
N ASP A 75 32.27 1.82 -7.47
CA ASP A 75 31.99 1.88 -6.03
C ASP A 75 30.97 2.98 -5.64
N THR A 76 30.70 3.14 -4.35
CA THR A 76 29.84 4.20 -3.80
C THR A 76 30.50 5.59 -3.74
N THR A 77 31.73 5.76 -4.25
CA THR A 77 32.42 7.06 -4.41
C THR A 77 32.41 7.55 -5.86
N THR A 78 32.01 6.68 -6.79
CA THR A 78 31.92 6.92 -8.23
C THR A 78 30.51 6.80 -8.77
N VAL A 79 29.62 6.05 -8.10
CA VAL A 79 28.23 5.83 -8.50
C VAL A 79 27.29 6.31 -7.39
N PHE A 80 26.36 7.20 -7.73
CA PHE A 80 25.44 7.81 -6.76
C PHE A 80 23.98 7.74 -7.22
N LEU A 81 23.08 7.54 -6.25
CA LEU A 81 21.65 7.80 -6.36
C LEU A 81 21.29 9.02 -5.50
N LYS A 82 20.41 9.89 -5.97
CA LYS A 82 19.95 11.10 -5.27
C LYS A 82 18.44 11.30 -5.40
N VAL A 83 17.85 11.95 -4.40
CA VAL A 83 16.56 12.67 -4.53
C VAL A 83 16.86 14.13 -4.19
N ASP A 84 16.47 15.04 -5.07
CA ASP A 84 16.85 16.46 -4.99
C ASP A 84 18.39 16.60 -4.82
N THR A 85 18.85 17.21 -3.73
CA THR A 85 20.29 17.30 -3.39
C THR A 85 20.79 16.15 -2.51
N ARG A 86 19.89 15.38 -1.89
CA ARG A 86 20.19 14.34 -0.89
C ARG A 86 20.66 13.04 -1.56
N ARG A 87 21.88 12.58 -1.22
CA ARG A 87 22.35 11.23 -1.60
C ARG A 87 21.54 10.15 -0.89
N ILE A 88 21.20 9.10 -1.63
CA ILE A 88 20.47 7.92 -1.13
C ILE A 88 21.47 6.78 -0.95
N PRO A 89 21.51 6.08 0.21
CA PRO A 89 22.40 4.95 0.41
C PRO A 89 22.10 3.79 -0.55
N VAL A 90 23.13 3.33 -1.25
CA VAL A 90 23.06 2.22 -2.22
C VAL A 90 24.11 1.15 -1.93
N GLY A 91 23.90 -0.06 -2.44
CA GLY A 91 24.96 -0.98 -2.84
C GLY A 91 25.28 -0.77 -4.33
N VAL A 92 26.54 -0.98 -4.70
CA VAL A 92 27.03 -0.83 -6.07
C VAL A 92 27.80 -2.11 -6.41
N GLU A 93 27.46 -2.76 -7.52
CA GLU A 93 28.10 -3.98 -7.99
C GLU A 93 28.45 -3.88 -9.48
N TYR A 94 29.57 -4.50 -9.88
CA TYR A 94 29.94 -4.64 -11.28
C TYR A 94 29.78 -6.08 -11.78
N LEU A 95 28.96 -6.25 -12.82
CA LEU A 95 28.68 -7.49 -13.52
C LEU A 95 29.47 -7.51 -14.84
N GLY A 96 30.77 -7.84 -14.74
CA GLY A 96 31.72 -7.76 -15.84
C GLY A 96 31.38 -8.60 -17.08
N VAL A 97 30.68 -9.73 -16.90
CA VAL A 97 30.22 -10.60 -18.01
C VAL A 97 29.32 -9.86 -19.01
N VAL A 98 28.62 -8.82 -18.55
CA VAL A 98 27.69 -8.02 -19.35
C VAL A 98 28.01 -6.52 -19.29
N ASN A 99 29.24 -6.14 -18.90
CA ASN A 99 29.69 -4.75 -18.77
C ASN A 99 28.73 -3.82 -18.00
N ARG A 100 28.06 -4.33 -16.96
CA ARG A 100 26.94 -3.63 -16.28
C ARG A 100 27.29 -3.26 -14.85
N ILE A 101 27.00 -2.01 -14.45
CA ILE A 101 26.94 -1.60 -13.06
C ILE A 101 25.50 -1.76 -12.58
N GLN A 102 25.30 -2.49 -11.49
CA GLN A 102 24.02 -2.58 -10.78
C GLN A 102 24.04 -1.66 -9.56
N VAL A 103 22.94 -0.93 -9.35
CA VAL A 103 22.74 0.02 -8.25
C VAL A 103 21.53 -0.44 -7.45
N THR A 104 21.74 -0.81 -6.19
CA THR A 104 20.71 -1.39 -5.33
C THR A 104 20.40 -0.43 -4.17
N PRO A 105 19.26 0.26 -4.15
CA PRO A 105 18.83 1.07 -3.01
C PRO A 105 18.81 0.26 -1.71
N ARG A 106 19.37 0.80 -0.62
CA ARG A 106 19.35 0.13 0.70
C ARG A 106 17.98 0.22 1.40
N SER A 107 17.08 1.02 0.87
CA SER A 107 15.69 1.14 1.28
C SER A 107 14.81 1.23 0.04
N THR A 108 13.57 0.74 0.14
CA THR A 108 12.49 0.96 -0.83
C THR A 108 12.43 2.44 -1.25
N LEU A 109 12.20 2.72 -2.54
CA LEU A 109 12.11 4.10 -3.00
C LEU A 109 10.84 4.79 -2.46
N GLU A 110 10.93 6.12 -2.32
CA GLU A 110 9.79 6.98 -2.03
C GLU A 110 8.89 7.08 -3.27
N LEU A 111 7.57 7.15 -3.08
CA LEU A 111 6.60 7.32 -4.17
C LEU A 111 6.63 8.75 -4.73
N ASN A 112 6.33 8.90 -6.00
CA ASN A 112 6.20 10.20 -6.68
C ASN A 112 7.41 11.13 -6.45
N LYS A 113 8.62 10.57 -6.53
CA LYS A 113 9.90 11.29 -6.39
C LYS A 113 10.75 11.14 -7.64
N THR A 114 11.37 12.24 -8.06
CA THR A 114 12.37 12.20 -9.14
C THR A 114 13.74 11.84 -8.56
N TYR A 115 14.19 10.64 -8.90
CA TYR A 115 15.51 10.14 -8.59
C TYR A 115 16.50 10.54 -9.68
N THR A 116 17.71 10.93 -9.28
CA THR A 116 18.84 11.20 -10.17
C THR A 116 19.92 10.16 -9.94
N VAL A 117 20.34 9.47 -11.00
CA VAL A 117 21.54 8.61 -10.99
C VAL A 117 22.70 9.39 -11.59
N GLU A 118 23.86 9.31 -10.95
CA GLU A 118 25.07 10.06 -11.33
C GLU A 118 26.30 9.16 -11.31
N LEU A 119 27.02 9.13 -12.43
CA LEU A 119 28.26 8.38 -12.59
C LEU A 119 29.44 9.33 -12.78
N SER A 120 30.46 9.18 -11.94
CA SER A 120 31.63 10.04 -11.89
C SER A 120 32.58 9.77 -13.07
N PRO A 121 33.22 10.82 -13.65
CA PRO A 121 34.32 10.66 -14.61
C PRO A 121 35.51 9.83 -14.11
N ARG A 122 35.56 9.49 -12.81
CA ARG A 122 36.56 8.61 -12.20
C ARG A 122 36.37 7.12 -12.50
N LEU A 123 35.25 6.72 -13.10
CA LEU A 123 35.07 5.36 -13.65
C LEU A 123 36.01 5.15 -14.84
N LYS A 124 36.70 4.01 -14.86
CA LYS A 124 37.70 3.68 -15.88
C LYS A 124 37.52 2.30 -16.49
N THR A 125 38.10 2.10 -17.67
CA THR A 125 38.40 0.76 -18.21
C THR A 125 39.65 0.16 -17.52
N PRO A 126 39.92 -1.15 -17.66
CA PRO A 126 41.16 -1.77 -17.17
C PRO A 126 42.45 -1.15 -17.73
N GLU A 127 42.37 -0.52 -18.90
CA GLU A 127 43.49 0.17 -19.55
C GLU A 127 43.68 1.61 -19.06
N GLY A 128 42.82 2.08 -18.15
CA GLY A 128 42.87 3.41 -17.54
C GLY A 128 42.05 4.49 -18.26
N ASP A 129 41.42 4.16 -19.40
CA ASP A 129 40.57 5.08 -20.17
C ASP A 129 39.37 5.50 -19.32
N SER A 130 39.10 6.80 -19.24
CA SER A 130 38.12 7.41 -18.32
C SER A 130 36.88 7.92 -19.08
N LEU A 131 35.72 7.91 -18.42
CA LEU A 131 34.48 8.47 -19.01
C LEU A 131 34.69 9.92 -19.49
N ALA A 132 34.21 10.22 -20.71
CA ALA A 132 34.37 11.52 -21.36
C ALA A 132 33.75 12.68 -20.56
N ALA A 133 32.65 12.40 -19.86
CA ALA A 133 31.93 13.34 -19.03
C ALA A 133 31.18 12.59 -17.90
N LYS A 134 30.66 13.34 -16.94
CA LYS A 134 29.78 12.83 -15.89
C LYS A 134 28.46 12.39 -16.52
N VAL A 135 28.11 11.09 -16.41
CA VAL A 135 26.81 10.59 -16.87
C VAL A 135 25.76 10.92 -15.81
N VAL A 136 24.63 11.49 -16.24
CA VAL A 136 23.49 11.78 -15.37
C VAL A 136 22.21 11.38 -16.11
N TRP A 137 21.33 10.67 -15.42
CA TRP A 137 19.94 10.54 -15.86
C TRP A 137 18.99 10.60 -14.68
N GLN A 138 17.71 10.83 -14.97
CA GLN A 138 16.64 10.92 -14.00
C GLN A 138 15.51 9.98 -14.35
N PHE A 139 14.76 9.55 -13.34
CA PHE A 139 13.47 8.87 -13.48
C PHE A 139 12.56 9.25 -12.32
N SER A 140 11.25 9.25 -12.51
CA SER A 140 10.27 9.52 -11.45
C SER A 140 9.58 8.23 -11.03
N THR A 141 9.62 7.95 -9.73
CA THR A 141 8.91 6.80 -9.16
C THR A 141 7.41 6.96 -9.28
N ASN A 142 6.73 5.82 -9.36
CA ASN A 142 5.29 5.74 -9.40
C ASN A 142 4.65 6.22 -8.08
N SER A 143 3.37 6.52 -8.13
CA SER A 143 2.60 7.25 -7.11
C SER A 143 1.60 6.36 -6.35
N VAL A 144 1.70 5.03 -6.51
CA VAL A 144 0.83 4.02 -5.90
C VAL A 144 1.66 2.84 -5.36
N ARG A 145 1.37 2.35 -4.16
CA ARG A 145 1.95 1.09 -3.64
C ARG A 145 1.20 -0.12 -4.16
N ARG A 146 1.97 -1.17 -4.50
CA ARG A 146 1.46 -2.54 -4.66
C ARG A 146 0.75 -2.94 -3.37
N LEU A 147 -0.48 -3.41 -3.48
CA LEU A 147 -1.23 -3.89 -2.33
C LEU A 147 -0.71 -5.26 -1.87
N THR A 148 -0.68 -5.45 -0.56
CA THR A 148 -0.52 -6.75 0.08
C THR A 148 -1.89 -7.15 0.62
N TYR A 149 -2.48 -8.22 0.08
CA TYR A 149 -3.77 -8.72 0.55
C TYR A 149 -3.62 -9.43 1.90
N THR A 150 -4.53 -9.13 2.83
CA THR A 150 -4.51 -9.65 4.21
C THR A 150 -5.77 -10.44 4.56
N SER A 151 -6.87 -10.27 3.81
CA SER A 151 -8.09 -11.07 3.95
C SER A 151 -8.88 -11.08 2.63
N PRO A 152 -9.57 -12.18 2.28
CA PRO A 152 -9.35 -13.53 2.80
C PRO A 152 -7.94 -14.05 2.45
N PRO A 153 -7.36 -14.98 3.24
CA PRO A 153 -6.16 -15.73 2.84
C PRO A 153 -6.37 -16.48 1.51
N GLN A 154 -5.29 -16.71 0.76
CA GLN A 154 -5.37 -17.42 -0.52
C GLN A 154 -5.89 -18.85 -0.32
N GLY A 155 -7.03 -19.18 -0.94
CA GLY A 155 -7.67 -20.49 -0.82
C GLY A 155 -8.43 -20.71 0.50
N ALA A 156 -8.76 -19.64 1.24
CA ALA A 156 -9.71 -19.73 2.34
C ALA A 156 -11.12 -20.14 1.85
N LEU A 157 -11.94 -20.71 2.73
CA LEU A 157 -13.36 -20.92 2.53
C LEU A 157 -14.13 -19.85 3.31
N GLU A 158 -15.08 -19.17 2.67
CA GLU A 158 -15.64 -17.92 3.17
C GLU A 158 -17.15 -17.76 2.95
N GLY A 159 -17.78 -16.94 3.80
CA GLY A 159 -19.18 -16.55 3.62
C GLY A 159 -19.36 -15.63 2.40
N PRO A 160 -20.58 -15.53 1.84
CA PRO A 160 -20.89 -14.67 0.69
C PRO A 160 -20.71 -13.17 0.98
N HIS A 161 -20.42 -12.79 2.21
CA HIS A 161 -20.20 -11.40 2.64
C HIS A 161 -18.79 -11.12 3.18
N ALA A 162 -17.84 -12.05 3.02
CA ALA A 162 -16.48 -11.89 3.53
C ALA A 162 -15.78 -10.66 2.96
N MET A 163 -15.29 -9.78 3.84
CA MET A 163 -14.66 -8.53 3.47
C MET A 163 -13.21 -8.74 2.98
N LEU A 164 -12.85 -8.01 1.92
CA LEU A 164 -11.49 -7.88 1.44
C LEU A 164 -10.67 -6.94 2.33
N GLY A 165 -9.53 -7.41 2.80
CA GLY A 165 -8.54 -6.65 3.56
C GLY A 165 -7.23 -6.51 2.81
N TRP A 166 -6.62 -5.32 2.85
CA TRP A 166 -5.30 -5.08 2.26
C TRP A 166 -4.51 -3.97 2.96
N SER A 167 -3.19 -4.03 2.80
CA SER A 167 -2.26 -2.97 3.19
C SER A 167 -1.46 -2.48 1.97
N GLY A 168 -0.72 -1.38 2.13
CA GLY A 168 0.08 -0.78 1.08
C GLY A 168 0.08 0.75 1.19
N ASN A 169 -0.98 1.39 0.67
CA ASN A 169 -1.09 2.85 0.52
C ASN A 169 -1.41 3.64 1.82
N GLY A 170 -1.13 3.06 3.00
CA GLY A 170 -1.55 3.61 4.29
C GLY A 170 -3.02 3.29 4.60
N GLY A 171 -3.61 4.07 5.51
CA GLY A 171 -5.02 3.93 5.90
C GLY A 171 -6.01 4.58 4.93
N PRO A 172 -7.31 4.60 5.31
CA PRO A 172 -8.38 5.22 4.51
C PRO A 172 -8.08 6.68 4.17
N SER A 173 -8.19 7.02 2.88
CA SER A 173 -7.95 8.38 2.38
C SER A 173 -8.73 8.64 1.08
N ASN A 174 -8.88 9.92 0.75
CA ASN A 174 -9.49 10.38 -0.51
C ASN A 174 -8.47 10.52 -1.66
N THR A 175 -7.20 10.15 -1.43
CA THR A 175 -6.13 10.18 -2.45
C THR A 175 -6.21 8.99 -3.40
N TYR A 176 -6.75 7.86 -2.94
CA TYR A 176 -6.79 6.61 -3.71
C TYR A 176 -8.23 6.12 -3.88
N LEU A 177 -8.61 5.92 -5.13
CA LEU A 177 -9.78 5.15 -5.52
C LEU A 177 -9.37 3.68 -5.66
N TYR A 178 -10.18 2.78 -5.11
CA TYR A 178 -10.02 1.34 -5.24
C TYR A 178 -11.18 0.77 -6.04
N GLU A 179 -10.87 0.12 -7.14
CA GLU A 179 -11.81 -0.60 -8.00
C GLU A 179 -11.62 -2.10 -7.74
N VAL A 180 -12.65 -2.76 -7.20
CA VAL A 180 -12.64 -4.21 -6.94
C VAL A 180 -13.26 -4.93 -8.13
N TYR A 181 -12.54 -5.88 -8.70
CA TYR A 181 -12.97 -6.74 -9.79
C TYR A 181 -13.08 -8.16 -9.26
N ALA A 182 -14.15 -8.88 -9.60
CA ALA A 182 -14.33 -10.28 -9.20
C ALA A 182 -15.10 -11.08 -10.25
N SER A 183 -14.81 -12.37 -10.35
CA SER A 183 -15.47 -13.34 -11.24
C SER A 183 -15.10 -14.77 -10.83
N THR A 184 -15.81 -15.75 -11.39
CA THR A 184 -15.36 -17.16 -11.39
C THR A 184 -14.27 -17.43 -12.44
N ASP A 185 -14.04 -16.50 -13.37
CA ASP A 185 -12.94 -16.54 -14.34
C ASP A 185 -11.74 -15.70 -13.85
N SER A 186 -10.62 -16.39 -13.55
CA SER A 186 -9.36 -15.76 -13.14
C SER A 186 -8.70 -14.91 -14.22
N ALA A 187 -8.85 -15.26 -15.50
CA ALA A 187 -8.24 -14.54 -16.61
C ALA A 187 -8.98 -13.21 -16.88
N ALA A 188 -10.31 -13.21 -16.81
CA ALA A 188 -11.10 -11.99 -16.91
C ALA A 188 -10.81 -10.99 -15.77
N VAL A 189 -10.57 -11.49 -14.55
CA VAL A 189 -10.14 -10.67 -13.40
C VAL A 189 -8.71 -10.18 -13.56
N ALA A 190 -7.78 -11.03 -14.02
CA ALA A 190 -6.39 -10.62 -14.31
C ALA A 190 -6.34 -9.48 -15.32
N ASN A 191 -7.06 -9.62 -16.44
CA ASN A 191 -7.12 -8.67 -17.54
C ASN A 191 -8.04 -7.46 -17.30
N ARG A 192 -8.77 -7.42 -16.15
CA ARG A 192 -9.76 -6.37 -15.82
C ARG A 192 -10.86 -6.20 -16.88
N SER A 193 -11.25 -7.30 -17.55
CA SER A 193 -12.24 -7.29 -18.63
C SER A 193 -13.70 -7.44 -18.14
N VAL A 194 -13.90 -7.75 -16.86
CA VAL A 194 -15.19 -7.57 -16.18
C VAL A 194 -15.32 -6.14 -15.63
N SER A 195 -16.54 -5.64 -15.47
CA SER A 195 -16.80 -4.41 -14.71
C SER A 195 -16.35 -4.56 -13.25
N PRO A 196 -15.93 -3.48 -12.57
CA PRO A 196 -15.75 -3.51 -11.12
C PRO A 196 -17.07 -3.87 -10.42
N VAL A 197 -17.01 -4.77 -9.44
CA VAL A 197 -18.16 -5.07 -8.56
C VAL A 197 -18.40 -3.95 -7.56
N GLN A 198 -17.37 -3.17 -7.23
CA GLN A 198 -17.48 -1.91 -6.49
C GLN A 198 -16.27 -1.01 -6.73
N SER A 199 -16.48 0.31 -6.72
CA SER A 199 -15.42 1.31 -6.75
C SER A 199 -15.62 2.31 -5.61
N ALA A 200 -14.60 2.56 -4.78
CA ALA A 200 -14.72 3.45 -3.62
C ALA A 200 -13.40 4.17 -3.24
N VAL A 201 -13.53 5.40 -2.77
CA VAL A 201 -12.52 6.11 -1.94
C VAL A 201 -12.83 5.87 -0.46
N TYR A 202 -11.84 6.11 0.42
CA TYR A 202 -11.99 5.97 1.87
C TYR A 202 -12.53 4.58 2.29
N VAL A 203 -11.73 3.56 2.02
CA VAL A 203 -12.13 2.16 2.16
C VAL A 203 -12.00 1.67 3.60
N ASN A 204 -13.13 1.50 4.27
CA ASN A 204 -13.21 0.69 5.50
C ASN A 204 -13.77 -0.73 5.22
N CYS A 205 -14.79 -0.87 4.37
CA CYS A 205 -15.38 -2.18 4.01
C CYS A 205 -15.72 -2.30 2.51
N LEU A 206 -15.20 -3.36 1.87
CA LEU A 206 -15.46 -3.75 0.48
C LEU A 206 -15.44 -5.28 0.33
N PRO A 207 -16.28 -5.86 -0.55
CA PRO A 207 -17.43 -5.23 -1.20
C PRO A 207 -18.60 -5.07 -0.22
N ARG A 208 -19.68 -4.41 -0.68
CA ARG A 208 -21.01 -4.44 -0.06
C ARG A 208 -22.05 -5.12 -0.95
N ALA A 209 -21.58 -6.11 -1.69
CA ALA A 209 -22.33 -6.99 -2.58
C ALA A 209 -21.95 -8.44 -2.26
N SER A 210 -22.84 -9.39 -2.52
CA SER A 210 -22.59 -10.80 -2.23
C SER A 210 -21.64 -11.44 -3.24
N TRP A 211 -20.77 -12.33 -2.77
CA TRP A 211 -20.02 -13.26 -3.61
C TRP A 211 -20.92 -14.38 -4.14
N ALA A 212 -20.51 -15.03 -5.24
CA ALA A 212 -21.24 -16.16 -5.81
C ALA A 212 -21.07 -17.41 -4.92
N ALA A 213 -22.16 -17.83 -4.25
CA ALA A 213 -22.16 -18.97 -3.34
C ALA A 213 -21.77 -20.29 -4.02
N GLY A 214 -20.98 -21.12 -3.33
CA GLY A 214 -20.57 -22.44 -3.79
C GLY A 214 -19.53 -22.47 -4.91
N ALA A 215 -18.84 -21.35 -5.17
CA ALA A 215 -17.91 -21.21 -6.28
C ALA A 215 -16.55 -20.60 -5.88
N ARG A 216 -15.55 -20.91 -6.73
CA ARG A 216 -14.31 -20.18 -7.03
C ARG A 216 -14.49 -18.66 -7.16
N THR A 217 -14.32 -17.82 -6.13
CA THR A 217 -14.23 -16.37 -6.37
C THR A 217 -12.78 -15.94 -6.59
N PHE A 218 -12.44 -15.56 -7.81
CA PHE A 218 -11.23 -14.81 -8.11
C PHE A 218 -11.52 -13.31 -7.98
N TRP A 219 -10.59 -12.57 -7.38
CA TRP A 219 -10.71 -11.13 -7.20
C TRP A 219 -9.37 -10.41 -7.36
N ALA A 220 -9.43 -9.15 -7.74
CA ALA A 220 -8.27 -8.28 -7.81
C ALA A 220 -8.68 -6.82 -7.65
N VAL A 221 -7.72 -5.96 -7.30
CA VAL A 221 -7.95 -4.53 -7.07
C VAL A 221 -7.14 -3.72 -8.07
N THR A 222 -7.76 -2.74 -8.72
CA THR A 222 -7.03 -1.65 -9.37
C THR A 222 -7.03 -0.46 -8.42
N THR A 223 -5.85 0.04 -8.07
CA THR A 223 -5.70 1.25 -7.27
C THR A 223 -5.43 2.42 -8.21
N VAL A 224 -6.18 3.50 -8.08
CA VAL A 224 -6.01 4.73 -8.87
C VAL A 224 -5.66 5.89 -7.93
N ASN A 225 -4.52 6.53 -8.14
CA ASN A 225 -4.19 7.77 -7.44
C ASN A 225 -4.96 8.93 -8.12
N LEU A 226 -5.90 9.52 -7.39
CA LEU A 226 -6.80 10.55 -7.91
C LEU A 226 -6.13 11.91 -8.14
N VAL A 227 -4.90 12.12 -7.65
CA VAL A 227 -4.12 13.34 -7.84
C VAL A 227 -3.24 13.26 -9.10
N THR A 228 -2.71 12.07 -9.41
CA THR A 228 -1.79 11.85 -10.56
C THR A 228 -2.45 11.16 -11.75
N GLY A 229 -3.62 10.54 -11.56
CA GLY A 229 -4.28 9.69 -12.55
C GLY A 229 -3.64 8.30 -12.73
N GLU A 230 -2.56 8.00 -12.00
CA GLU A 230 -1.84 6.73 -12.13
C GLU A 230 -2.69 5.54 -11.66
N ARG A 231 -2.68 4.46 -12.44
CA ARG A 231 -3.40 3.22 -12.15
C ARG A 231 -2.40 2.09 -11.90
N PHE A 232 -2.58 1.34 -10.81
CA PHE A 232 -1.78 0.16 -10.49
C PHE A 232 -2.69 -1.08 -10.43
N LEU A 233 -2.46 -2.04 -11.32
CA LEU A 233 -3.18 -3.31 -11.34
C LEU A 233 -2.48 -4.28 -10.37
N ASN A 234 -3.12 -4.58 -9.25
CA ASN A 234 -2.61 -5.55 -8.29
C ASN A 234 -2.84 -7.00 -8.79
N PRO A 235 -2.10 -8.00 -8.26
CA PRO A 235 -2.28 -9.41 -8.62
C PRO A 235 -3.71 -9.92 -8.38
N VAL A 236 -4.03 -11.10 -8.94
CA VAL A 236 -5.26 -11.82 -8.63
C VAL A 236 -5.07 -12.65 -7.37
N ALA A 237 -6.08 -12.65 -6.50
CA ALA A 237 -6.22 -13.58 -5.38
C ALA A 237 -7.52 -14.38 -5.53
N SER A 238 -7.72 -15.38 -4.67
CA SER A 238 -8.91 -16.22 -4.71
C SER A 238 -9.23 -16.87 -3.36
N PHE A 239 -10.51 -17.08 -3.12
CA PHE A 239 -11.08 -17.86 -2.02
C PHE A 239 -12.30 -18.62 -2.55
N ASP A 240 -12.68 -19.68 -1.85
CA ASP A 240 -13.89 -20.45 -2.12
C ASP A 240 -15.06 -19.90 -1.28
N VAL A 241 -16.28 -19.90 -1.81
CA VAL A 241 -17.47 -19.43 -1.09
C VAL A 241 -18.29 -20.63 -0.63
N TYR A 242 -18.80 -20.62 0.61
CA TYR A 242 -19.78 -21.61 1.09
C TYR A 242 -20.95 -21.73 0.10
N ARG A 243 -21.46 -22.95 -0.07
CA ARG A 243 -22.65 -23.21 -0.87
C ARG A 243 -23.90 -22.68 -0.14
N ALA A 244 -24.92 -22.26 -0.89
CA ALA A 244 -26.18 -21.79 -0.33
C ALA A 244 -26.98 -22.88 0.43
N ASP A 245 -26.63 -24.15 0.26
CA ASP A 245 -27.20 -25.31 0.99
C ASP A 245 -26.28 -25.82 2.13
N ALA A 246 -25.15 -25.16 2.41
CA ALA A 246 -24.27 -25.55 3.50
C ALA A 246 -24.92 -25.20 4.88
N PRO A 247 -24.71 -26.03 5.93
CA PRO A 247 -25.36 -25.81 7.22
C PRO A 247 -25.01 -24.46 7.87
N VAL A 248 -26.04 -23.76 8.34
CA VAL A 248 -25.93 -22.49 9.07
C VAL A 248 -26.47 -22.59 10.48
N ASP A 249 -25.95 -21.76 11.37
CA ASP A 249 -26.51 -21.45 12.68
C ASP A 249 -26.98 -19.99 12.74
N THR A 250 -27.67 -19.63 13.82
CA THR A 250 -28.14 -18.27 14.10
C THR A 250 -27.74 -17.84 15.50
N VAL A 251 -27.32 -16.58 15.64
CA VAL A 251 -27.03 -15.92 16.92
C VAL A 251 -27.67 -14.54 16.98
N ILE A 252 -28.13 -14.11 18.16
CA ILE A 252 -28.46 -12.72 18.42
C ILE A 252 -27.24 -12.07 19.08
N ILE A 253 -26.67 -11.05 18.44
CA ILE A 253 -25.55 -10.31 19.02
C ILE A 253 -26.10 -9.39 20.12
N PRO A 254 -25.50 -9.33 21.33
CA PRO A 254 -25.96 -8.44 22.38
C PRO A 254 -25.71 -6.97 22.02
N LEU A 255 -26.73 -6.14 22.26
CA LEU A 255 -26.62 -4.68 22.21
C LEU A 255 -25.68 -4.23 23.35
N VAL A 256 -24.72 -3.37 23.02
CA VAL A 256 -23.79 -2.78 24.00
C VAL A 256 -24.38 -1.48 24.53
N ASP A 257 -24.71 -0.56 23.62
CA ASP A 257 -25.33 0.71 23.94
C ASP A 257 -26.04 1.34 22.74
N TYR A 258 -26.91 2.29 23.06
CA TYR A 258 -27.65 3.13 22.11
C TYR A 258 -27.61 4.57 22.62
N GLY A 259 -27.65 5.52 21.70
CA GLY A 259 -27.63 6.94 22.02
C GLY A 259 -28.36 7.77 20.98
N GLY A 260 -28.68 9.01 21.35
CA GLY A 260 -29.27 9.97 20.43
C GLY A 260 -29.34 11.38 20.97
N ALA A 261 -29.53 12.35 20.08
CA ALA A 261 -29.80 13.75 20.42
C ALA A 261 -30.74 14.40 19.41
N GLY A 262 -31.71 15.17 19.91
CA GLY A 262 -32.62 15.98 19.11
C GLY A 262 -32.09 17.38 18.78
N SER A 263 -32.80 18.09 17.90
CA SER A 263 -32.38 19.36 17.27
C SER A 263 -32.06 20.54 18.20
N ASN A 264 -32.37 20.44 19.49
CA ASN A 264 -32.09 21.47 20.49
C ASN A 264 -30.96 21.10 21.47
N ASN A 265 -30.33 19.92 21.33
CA ASN A 265 -29.38 19.31 22.28
C ASN A 265 -29.84 19.20 23.75
N ARG A 266 -31.08 19.57 24.09
CA ARG A 266 -31.67 19.41 25.44
C ARG A 266 -32.29 18.03 25.64
N THR A 267 -32.63 17.35 24.55
CA THR A 267 -33.15 15.97 24.58
C THR A 267 -32.05 15.04 24.11
N GLN A 268 -31.33 14.44 25.06
CA GLN A 268 -30.45 13.30 24.81
C GLN A 268 -31.19 12.00 25.15
N PHE A 269 -30.98 10.97 24.34
CA PHE A 269 -31.61 9.65 24.45
C PHE A 269 -30.54 8.61 24.81
N CYS A 270 -30.12 8.56 26.08
CA CYS A 270 -29.27 7.48 26.59
C CYS A 270 -29.91 6.90 27.85
N ALA A 271 -29.89 5.56 27.99
CA ALA A 271 -30.63 4.82 29.02
C ALA A 271 -32.15 5.09 29.08
N THR A 272 -32.73 5.71 28.05
CA THR A 272 -34.17 5.98 27.91
C THR A 272 -34.90 4.76 27.31
N PRO A 273 -36.17 4.49 27.68
CA PRO A 273 -36.92 3.34 27.16
C PRO A 273 -37.22 3.41 25.65
N THR A 274 -37.02 4.58 25.05
CA THR A 274 -37.09 4.81 23.60
C THR A 274 -35.92 5.66 23.13
N PHE A 275 -35.62 5.63 21.82
CA PHE A 275 -34.84 6.67 21.14
C PHE A 275 -35.54 7.13 19.85
N THR A 276 -35.35 8.39 19.48
CA THR A 276 -36.00 9.00 18.31
C THR A 276 -35.06 9.12 17.12
N THR A 277 -35.56 8.94 15.90
CA THR A 277 -34.81 9.10 14.64
C THR A 277 -35.58 9.97 13.65
N GLY A 278 -34.90 10.70 12.77
CA GLY A 278 -35.48 11.52 11.71
C GLY A 278 -34.57 12.70 11.35
N LEU A 279 -34.99 13.59 10.46
CA LEU A 279 -34.18 14.74 10.01
C LEU A 279 -33.69 15.67 11.14
N ALA A 280 -34.41 15.72 12.26
CA ALA A 280 -34.11 16.54 13.43
C ALA A 280 -33.33 15.78 14.53
N TYR A 281 -32.81 14.58 14.24
CA TYR A 281 -32.21 13.67 15.23
C TYR A 281 -30.94 13.01 14.71
N ASN A 282 -29.91 12.99 15.56
CA ASN A 282 -28.75 12.13 15.38
C ASN A 282 -28.80 11.00 16.41
N SER A 283 -28.95 9.76 15.96
CA SER A 283 -29.14 8.59 16.85
C SER A 283 -28.46 7.35 16.28
N GLY A 284 -27.97 6.47 17.16
CA GLY A 284 -27.13 5.34 16.79
C GLY A 284 -27.04 4.25 17.87
N VAL A 285 -26.56 3.09 17.46
CA VAL A 285 -26.62 1.81 18.20
C VAL A 285 -25.35 1.00 17.95
N ARG A 286 -24.85 0.30 18.98
CA ARG A 286 -23.64 -0.52 18.89
C ARG A 286 -23.89 -1.89 19.50
N TRP A 287 -23.37 -2.91 18.83
CA TRP A 287 -23.40 -4.32 19.25
C TRP A 287 -21.98 -4.82 19.52
N ASN A 288 -21.85 -5.89 20.30
CA ASN A 288 -20.57 -6.52 20.58
C ASN A 288 -20.14 -7.42 19.41
N LEU A 289 -19.85 -6.82 18.26
CA LEU A 289 -19.45 -7.53 17.04
C LEU A 289 -18.10 -8.23 17.21
N SER A 290 -17.16 -7.61 17.92
CA SER A 290 -15.83 -8.16 18.24
C SER A 290 -15.81 -8.95 19.56
N GLY A 291 -16.92 -9.59 19.92
CA GLY A 291 -17.09 -10.36 21.15
C GLY A 291 -16.63 -11.81 21.03
N ASP A 292 -17.28 -12.71 21.78
CA ASP A 292 -16.88 -14.13 21.99
C ASP A 292 -16.95 -15.05 20.75
N ARG A 293 -17.12 -14.47 19.56
CA ARG A 293 -17.22 -15.19 18.26
C ARG A 293 -16.43 -14.46 17.17
N PRO A 294 -15.09 -14.44 17.23
CA PRO A 294 -14.28 -13.92 16.14
C PRO A 294 -14.44 -14.76 14.87
N ASN A 295 -14.25 -14.14 13.70
CA ASN A 295 -14.23 -14.80 12.38
C ASN A 295 -15.53 -15.55 11.99
N LEU A 296 -16.71 -14.99 12.31
CA LEU A 296 -17.98 -15.53 11.79
C LEU A 296 -18.05 -15.42 10.26
N HIS A 297 -18.12 -16.56 9.56
CA HIS A 297 -18.45 -16.60 8.14
C HIS A 297 -19.94 -16.26 7.93
N VAL A 298 -20.27 -14.96 7.91
CA VAL A 298 -21.64 -14.46 7.83
C VAL A 298 -22.31 -14.90 6.53
N ALA A 299 -23.44 -15.58 6.67
CA ALA A 299 -24.37 -15.92 5.59
C ALA A 299 -25.36 -14.78 5.35
N ASP A 300 -25.92 -14.18 6.42
CA ASP A 300 -26.81 -13.02 6.38
C ASP A 300 -26.86 -12.30 7.74
N ALA A 301 -27.12 -10.99 7.74
CA ALA A 301 -27.37 -10.22 8.95
C ALA A 301 -28.66 -9.38 8.85
N TYR A 302 -29.49 -9.46 9.90
CA TYR A 302 -30.80 -8.82 9.99
C TYR A 302 -30.86 -7.96 11.25
N MET A 303 -31.07 -6.66 11.09
CA MET A 303 -31.39 -5.78 12.21
C MET A 303 -32.92 -5.65 12.30
N THR A 304 -33.50 -5.85 13.48
CA THR A 304 -34.94 -5.66 13.77
C THR A 304 -35.10 -4.68 14.92
N ILE A 305 -36.13 -3.83 14.82
CA ILE A 305 -36.61 -3.01 15.95
C ILE A 305 -38.12 -2.77 15.79
N TYR A 306 -38.79 -2.41 16.89
CA TYR A 306 -40.21 -2.03 16.89
C TYR A 306 -40.34 -0.53 17.14
N ALA A 307 -41.14 0.13 16.30
CA ALA A 307 -41.56 1.50 16.53
C ALA A 307 -42.56 1.52 17.68
N ASN A 308 -42.43 2.54 18.54
CA ASN A 308 -43.43 2.82 19.54
C ASN A 308 -44.78 3.11 18.88
N ALA A 309 -45.89 2.77 19.55
CA ALA A 309 -47.24 3.04 19.06
C ALA A 309 -47.48 4.51 18.65
N SER A 310 -46.77 5.48 19.25
CA SER A 310 -46.79 6.90 18.85
C SER A 310 -46.43 7.16 17.39
N SER A 311 -45.70 6.23 16.75
CA SER A 311 -45.16 6.38 15.39
C SER A 311 -45.82 5.45 14.37
N ALA A 312 -46.94 4.81 14.71
CA ALA A 312 -47.71 3.95 13.79
C ALA A 312 -48.04 4.63 12.44
N ALA A 313 -48.31 5.95 12.45
CA ALA A 313 -48.63 6.72 11.26
C ALA A 313 -47.39 7.22 10.47
N THR A 314 -46.18 7.15 11.05
CA THR A 314 -44.96 7.71 10.44
C THR A 314 -43.90 6.67 10.08
N VAL A 315 -43.86 5.54 10.78
CA VAL A 315 -42.79 4.52 10.62
C VAL A 315 -42.65 4.01 9.18
N ALA A 316 -43.76 3.75 8.48
CA ALA A 316 -43.74 3.23 7.12
C ALA A 316 -43.26 4.26 6.06
N SER A 317 -43.45 5.56 6.30
CA SER A 317 -43.06 6.65 5.39
C SER A 317 -41.75 7.33 5.77
N ALA A 318 -41.18 7.01 6.94
CA ALA A 318 -39.99 7.66 7.47
C ALA A 318 -38.68 7.32 6.76
N ASN A 319 -38.68 6.34 5.85
CA ASN A 319 -37.52 5.90 5.06
C ASN A 319 -36.25 5.78 5.93
N THR A 320 -36.35 4.99 7.01
CA THR A 320 -35.26 4.92 7.99
C THR A 320 -34.12 4.05 7.46
N GLN A 321 -32.96 4.65 7.30
CA GLN A 321 -31.76 4.05 6.75
C GLN A 321 -30.74 3.74 7.84
N LEU A 322 -30.02 2.64 7.64
CA LEU A 322 -28.89 2.22 8.46
C LEU A 322 -27.59 2.61 7.76
N TRP A 323 -26.78 3.39 8.47
CA TRP A 323 -25.45 3.85 8.08
C TRP A 323 -24.44 3.38 9.14
N TYR A 324 -23.14 3.31 8.85
CA TYR A 324 -22.14 3.03 9.89
C TYR A 324 -21.49 4.27 10.51
N GLY A 325 -21.04 4.12 11.77
CA GLY A 325 -20.32 5.15 12.51
C GLY A 325 -18.84 5.17 12.17
N GLN A 326 -18.33 6.35 11.80
CA GLN A 326 -16.93 6.51 11.41
C GLN A 326 -15.97 6.38 12.61
N ASN A 327 -16.30 7.00 13.74
CA ASN A 327 -15.44 7.15 14.92
C ASN A 327 -16.11 6.60 16.19
N SER A 328 -15.30 6.19 17.17
CA SER A 328 -15.73 5.65 18.47
C SER A 328 -16.55 6.65 19.30
N TRP A 329 -17.55 6.15 20.04
CA TRP A 329 -18.52 6.96 20.78
C TRP A 329 -19.01 6.28 22.08
N SER A 330 -19.81 7.02 22.85
CA SER A 330 -20.55 6.54 24.02
C SER A 330 -21.96 7.13 24.06
N ALA A 331 -22.94 6.35 24.54
CA ALA A 331 -24.37 6.66 24.52
C ALA A 331 -24.78 8.10 24.87
N CYS A 332 -24.23 8.68 25.94
CA CYS A 332 -24.61 10.03 26.40
C CYS A 332 -23.76 11.17 25.80
N ALA A 333 -22.84 10.88 24.88
CA ALA A 333 -22.00 11.88 24.21
C ALA A 333 -22.63 12.46 22.92
N PHE A 334 -23.84 12.02 22.56
CA PHE A 334 -24.52 12.47 21.34
C PHE A 334 -24.90 13.95 21.39
N THR A 335 -24.71 14.63 20.26
CA THR A 335 -25.34 15.91 19.93
C THR A 335 -25.84 15.85 18.48
N LEU A 336 -26.72 16.78 18.08
CA LEU A 336 -27.32 16.81 16.73
C LEU A 336 -26.29 16.70 15.60
N ASN A 337 -25.15 17.36 15.75
CA ASN A 337 -24.05 17.38 14.76
C ASN A 337 -22.81 16.61 15.25
N GLY A 338 -22.94 15.82 16.33
CA GLY A 338 -21.84 15.20 17.05
C GLY A 338 -21.67 13.70 16.77
N VAL A 339 -21.01 13.03 17.71
CA VAL A 339 -20.71 11.60 17.61
C VAL A 339 -21.97 10.70 17.70
N PRO A 340 -21.95 9.52 17.06
CA PRO A 340 -21.01 9.12 16.00
C PRO A 340 -21.21 9.96 14.74
N PHE A 341 -20.12 10.18 14.01
CA PHE A 341 -20.19 10.84 12.71
C PHE A 341 -20.62 9.84 11.64
N THR A 342 -21.51 10.28 10.74
CA THR A 342 -21.91 9.51 9.56
C THR A 342 -20.76 9.45 8.57
N GLU A 343 -20.31 8.24 8.26
CA GLU A 343 -19.41 8.04 7.12
C GLU A 343 -20.09 8.54 5.83
N THR A 344 -19.38 9.32 4.99
CA THR A 344 -19.94 9.85 3.73
C THR A 344 -20.36 8.73 2.78
N ASN A 345 -19.56 7.67 2.70
CA ASN A 345 -19.86 6.44 1.99
C ASN A 345 -20.48 5.37 2.92
N GLY A 346 -21.26 5.77 3.94
CA GLY A 346 -21.62 4.94 5.09
C GLY A 346 -22.87 4.06 4.95
N TYR A 347 -23.67 4.22 3.90
CA TYR A 347 -24.95 3.52 3.74
C TYR A 347 -24.79 1.99 3.71
N LEU A 348 -25.67 1.29 4.43
CA LEU A 348 -25.76 -0.16 4.45
C LEU A 348 -27.12 -0.66 3.97
N ALA A 349 -28.23 -0.16 4.52
CA ALA A 349 -29.58 -0.69 4.28
C ALA A 349 -30.69 0.35 4.51
N THR A 350 -31.90 0.09 3.99
CA THR A 350 -33.13 0.84 4.27
C THR A 350 -34.15 -0.08 4.92
N ALA A 351 -34.97 0.44 5.84
CA ALA A 351 -36.01 -0.32 6.53
C ALA A 351 -37.08 -0.83 5.56
N THR A 352 -37.40 -2.11 5.67
CA THR A 352 -38.72 -2.64 5.29
C THR A 352 -39.59 -2.64 6.54
N VAL A 353 -40.84 -2.16 6.43
CA VAL A 353 -41.72 -1.93 7.57
C VAL A 353 -43.01 -2.73 7.43
N ALA A 354 -43.37 -3.47 8.49
CA ALA A 354 -44.59 -4.25 8.59
C ALA A 354 -45.32 -3.90 9.91
N GLY A 355 -46.33 -3.03 9.81
CA GLY A 355 -46.97 -2.42 10.99
C GLY A 355 -45.96 -1.58 11.77
N LEU A 356 -45.73 -1.93 13.04
CA LEU A 356 -44.71 -1.29 13.88
C LEU A 356 -43.32 -1.93 13.75
N ARG A 357 -43.19 -3.12 13.16
CA ARG A 357 -41.88 -3.80 13.03
C ARG A 357 -41.12 -3.22 11.84
N ALA A 358 -39.89 -2.76 12.07
CA ALA A 358 -38.95 -2.40 11.02
C ALA A 358 -37.79 -3.41 10.97
N GLU A 359 -37.37 -3.78 9.76
CA GLU A 359 -36.28 -4.72 9.51
C GLU A 359 -35.35 -4.18 8.41
N TRP A 360 -34.05 -4.32 8.63
CA TRP A 360 -32.99 -3.95 7.69
C TRP A 360 -32.18 -5.21 7.37
N VAL A 361 -32.06 -5.51 6.09
CA VAL A 361 -31.28 -6.62 5.54
C VAL A 361 -30.60 -6.12 4.28
N SER A 362 -29.31 -6.36 4.12
CA SER A 362 -28.61 -6.13 2.84
C SER A 362 -27.24 -6.82 2.85
N PRO A 363 -26.64 -7.07 1.67
CA PRO A 363 -25.25 -7.51 1.58
C PRO A 363 -24.25 -6.55 2.22
N GLY A 364 -24.58 -5.25 2.27
CA GLY A 364 -23.76 -4.24 2.97
C GLY A 364 -23.83 -4.36 4.49
N LEU A 365 -25.00 -4.65 5.06
CA LEU A 365 -25.15 -4.93 6.49
C LEU A 365 -24.43 -6.23 6.86
N SER A 366 -24.64 -7.30 6.09
CA SER A 366 -23.96 -8.58 6.30
C SER A 366 -22.44 -8.44 6.24
N ALA A 367 -21.88 -7.73 5.24
CA ALA A 367 -20.43 -7.51 5.12
C ALA A 367 -19.87 -6.60 6.23
N PHE A 368 -20.64 -5.63 6.73
CA PHE A 368 -20.25 -4.82 7.88
C PHE A 368 -20.19 -5.65 9.17
N VAL A 369 -21.14 -6.56 9.38
CA VAL A 369 -21.17 -7.47 10.54
C VAL A 369 -20.03 -8.49 10.48
N GLU A 370 -19.74 -9.02 9.29
CA GLU A 370 -18.60 -9.91 9.03
C GLU A 370 -17.27 -9.23 9.38
N ALA A 371 -17.03 -8.04 8.81
CA ALA A 371 -15.87 -7.22 9.14
C ALA A 371 -15.81 -6.86 10.64
N GLY A 372 -16.98 -6.64 11.25
CA GLY A 372 -17.20 -6.49 12.69
C GLY A 372 -16.58 -7.59 13.53
N ALA A 373 -16.88 -8.85 13.17
CA ALA A 373 -16.41 -10.05 13.86
C ALA A 373 -14.98 -10.48 13.49
N ARG A 374 -14.49 -10.11 12.30
CA ARG A 374 -13.14 -10.47 11.84
C ARG A 374 -12.05 -9.50 12.31
N PHE A 375 -12.29 -8.19 12.18
CA PHE A 375 -11.25 -7.17 12.39
C PHE A 375 -11.40 -6.35 13.67
N GLY A 376 -12.63 -6.25 14.21
CA GLY A 376 -12.95 -5.34 15.31
C GLY A 376 -12.77 -3.86 14.94
N GLY A 377 -12.85 -2.97 15.93
CA GLY A 377 -12.71 -1.51 15.72
C GLY A 377 -13.93 -0.81 15.08
N TRP A 378 -15.05 -1.52 14.91
CA TRP A 378 -16.24 -1.02 14.22
C TRP A 378 -17.18 -0.25 15.15
N ASN A 379 -17.40 1.03 14.84
CA ASN A 379 -18.06 1.98 15.74
C ASN A 379 -19.60 1.97 15.63
N GLY A 380 -20.19 0.78 15.53
CA GLY A 380 -21.64 0.61 15.43
C GLY A 380 -22.28 1.35 14.24
N PHE A 381 -23.55 1.71 14.41
CA PHE A 381 -24.43 2.15 13.34
C PHE A 381 -25.20 3.42 13.72
N LEU A 382 -25.68 4.13 12.70
CA LEU A 382 -26.54 5.29 12.78
C LEU A 382 -27.85 5.07 12.04
N PHE A 383 -28.88 5.74 12.54
CA PHE A 383 -30.14 5.93 11.83
C PHE A 383 -30.17 7.29 11.14
N ARG A 384 -30.66 7.31 9.91
CA ARG A 384 -31.05 8.50 9.14
C ARG A 384 -32.46 8.27 8.58
N GLY A 385 -33.22 9.31 8.28
CA GLY A 385 -34.58 9.14 7.76
C GLY A 385 -35.30 10.46 7.53
N THR A 386 -36.29 10.45 6.64
CA THR A 386 -37.10 11.61 6.27
C THR A 386 -38.20 11.92 7.30
N GLY A 387 -38.72 10.90 7.98
CA GLY A 387 -39.77 11.04 8.98
C GLY A 387 -39.28 10.82 10.41
N THR A 388 -40.04 11.34 11.38
CA THR A 388 -39.77 11.12 12.82
C THR A 388 -40.36 9.79 13.27
N VAL A 389 -39.55 8.94 13.89
CA VAL A 389 -39.96 7.67 14.50
C VAL A 389 -39.36 7.55 15.90
N ASN A 390 -40.19 7.20 16.88
CA ASN A 390 -39.75 6.75 18.19
C ASN A 390 -39.65 5.22 18.16
N TRP A 391 -38.53 4.67 18.59
CA TRP A 391 -38.30 3.22 18.66
C TRP A 391 -38.18 2.75 20.10
N ASP A 392 -38.76 1.61 20.42
CA ASP A 392 -38.68 1.00 21.74
C ASP A 392 -37.36 0.22 21.89
N VAL A 393 -36.67 0.34 23.03
CA VAL A 393 -35.49 -0.49 23.35
C VAL A 393 -35.82 -1.75 24.14
N LEU A 394 -37.09 -1.90 24.52
CA LEU A 394 -37.66 -3.10 25.15
C LEU A 394 -39.07 -3.32 24.58
N THR A 395 -39.29 -4.45 23.94
CA THR A 395 -40.62 -4.84 23.41
C THR A 395 -41.02 -6.18 24.03
N SER A 396 -42.12 -6.20 24.78
CA SER A 396 -42.59 -7.40 25.51
C SER A 396 -41.51 -8.08 26.38
N GLY A 397 -40.63 -7.28 26.99
CA GLY A 397 -39.50 -7.76 27.80
C GLY A 397 -38.25 -8.18 27.02
N VAL A 398 -38.29 -8.17 25.68
CA VAL A 398 -37.14 -8.50 24.82
C VAL A 398 -36.35 -7.21 24.51
N PRO A 399 -35.02 -7.17 24.76
CA PRO A 399 -34.17 -6.05 24.38
C PRO A 399 -34.15 -5.79 22.87
N GLN A 400 -34.12 -4.51 22.49
CA GLN A 400 -34.17 -4.01 21.12
C GLN A 400 -33.18 -2.83 20.96
N PRO A 401 -32.65 -2.56 19.74
CA PRO A 401 -32.77 -3.39 18.54
C PRO A 401 -32.03 -4.72 18.63
N GLN A 402 -32.60 -5.74 17.99
CA GLN A 402 -31.97 -7.05 17.83
C GLN A 402 -31.15 -7.10 16.54
N LEU A 403 -29.91 -7.59 16.64
CA LEU A 403 -29.09 -7.95 15.49
C LEU A 403 -28.97 -9.47 15.43
N LYS A 404 -29.72 -10.08 14.51
CA LYS A 404 -29.69 -11.52 14.22
C LYS A 404 -28.68 -11.80 13.12
N VAL A 405 -27.71 -12.65 13.38
CA VAL A 405 -26.66 -13.04 12.43
C VAL A 405 -26.79 -14.53 12.14
N VAL A 406 -26.89 -14.86 10.85
CA VAL A 406 -26.83 -16.22 10.32
C VAL A 406 -25.43 -16.45 9.79
N TYR A 407 -24.81 -17.58 10.14
CA TYR A 407 -23.42 -17.87 9.82
C TYR A 407 -23.21 -19.35 9.52
N TYR A 408 -22.24 -19.69 8.66
CA TYR A 408 -21.90 -21.08 8.34
C TYR A 408 -21.17 -21.77 9.49
N ARG A 409 -21.42 -23.07 9.66
CA ARG A 409 -20.80 -23.94 10.67
C ARG A 409 -19.40 -24.41 10.28
#